data_AF-A0A8S2DAA3-F1
#
_entry.id   AF-A0A8S2DAA3-F1
#
_cell.length_a   1.000
_cell.length_b   1.000
_cell.length_c   1.000
_cell.angle_alpha   90.00
_cell.angle_beta   90.00
_cell.angle_gamma   90.00
#
_symmetry.space_group_name_H-M   'P 1'
#
loop_
_entity.id
_entity.type
_entity.pdbx_description
1 polymer ?
#
loop_
_entity_poly.entity_id
_entity_poly.type
_entity_poly.pdbx_seq_one_letter_code
_entity_poly.pdbx_strand_id
1 'polypeptide(L)'
;MNENEFYRLWFTQDNFYKLPKAFLCFDFRNPLADFDPIHENMNLMYCLLVDESLNESLYLAKKGGLAYDLSPSADGIQLIVCGYNQKLSTLLNKIIDKMINIQINQQQFDTYKELVRQSLQNLQCRVPYEQVDVQYLITEHVWAREELLSCIDGITVHDLELFIPRMLSRFYIEALMYGNLTKEQALDYMTNIQQQFHNKQYYQPLFPTMLVNHRSLILPEGCNYAYKQTNDAHQICAIEIYLQCFEQTLKNNAIMELFCHLVKESCGDQLRTKEQLGYVVFSGYERSDSGNSQGFYITIQSSLKLDYVNLRIETYIDSIREYITTMSDDIYCKQREGYIIKKLEISKSMSEQGILWFNEIVKHQYCFNRSQLQTDIIATLERQDLLKFYDHYIAPNSVHRRKLAVHVVPSPLVAAEIIQEPTTPTPVLTSPSIIASTPMSNGDAKIIRTLQRQQNIISPPITPSTPISKDDGTRIRTLQRQQSIMSPPITPSTPMSKDDGTRIRTLQRQLSITSKTIATPIEKLTVEPVICNLPIAKALDAPMNQTESTNEIMIENIMKNEKQLTLPETVWLENIPKWKSTLSCYPLAQSYANIDLPV
;
A
#
# COMPACT_ATOMS: atom_id res chain seq x y z
N MET A 1 24.70 -6.17 2.93
CA MET A 1 24.33 -5.60 1.63
C MET A 1 25.36 -5.99 0.59
N ASN A 2 24.95 -6.24 -0.65
CA ASN A 2 25.81 -6.36 -1.83
C ASN A 2 25.09 -5.62 -2.98
N GLU A 3 25.80 -4.82 -3.77
CA GLU A 3 25.19 -3.91 -4.73
C GLU A 3 26.05 -3.75 -5.98
N ASN A 4 25.39 -3.57 -7.13
CA ASN A 4 25.98 -3.20 -8.42
C ASN A 4 24.92 -2.44 -9.25
N GLU A 5 25.23 -2.16 -10.53
CA GLU A 5 24.32 -1.45 -11.46
C GLU A 5 22.99 -2.17 -11.75
N PHE A 6 22.91 -3.48 -11.48
CA PHE A 6 21.74 -4.32 -11.77
C PHE A 6 20.86 -4.60 -10.54
N TYR A 7 21.45 -4.64 -9.34
CA TYR A 7 20.71 -4.98 -8.13
C TYR A 7 21.32 -4.44 -6.84
N ARG A 8 20.49 -4.36 -5.79
CA ARG A 8 20.91 -4.31 -4.38
C ARG A 8 20.31 -5.49 -3.61
N LEU A 9 21.17 -6.32 -3.04
CA LEU A 9 20.84 -7.48 -2.23
C LEU A 9 21.05 -7.18 -0.73
N TRP A 10 19.94 -7.20 -0.01
CA TRP A 10 19.89 -7.29 1.44
C TRP A 10 19.82 -8.76 1.85
N PHE A 11 20.66 -9.16 2.80
CA PHE A 11 20.73 -10.54 3.28
C PHE A 11 20.87 -10.55 4.81
N THR A 12 20.10 -11.43 5.46
CA THR A 12 20.29 -11.76 6.88
C THR A 12 19.94 -13.23 7.13
N GLN A 13 20.76 -13.92 7.92
CA GLN A 13 20.51 -15.31 8.28
C GLN A 13 19.58 -15.39 9.48
N ASP A 14 18.62 -16.33 9.48
CA ASP A 14 17.71 -16.50 10.60
C ASP A 14 18.37 -17.14 11.82
N ASN A 15 18.54 -16.31 12.85
CA ASN A 15 19.03 -16.69 14.17
C ASN A 15 17.90 -16.83 15.21
N PHE A 16 16.65 -16.51 14.86
CA PHE A 16 15.52 -16.46 15.80
C PHE A 16 14.60 -17.67 15.67
N TYR A 17 13.94 -17.87 14.51
CA TYR A 17 12.96 -18.96 14.36
C TYR A 17 13.63 -20.33 14.18
N LYS A 18 14.81 -20.36 13.56
CA LYS A 18 15.65 -21.55 13.31
C LYS A 18 14.90 -22.67 12.57
N LEU A 19 14.00 -22.27 11.67
CA LEU A 19 13.20 -23.17 10.84
C LEU A 19 13.94 -23.47 9.53
N PRO A 20 13.72 -24.64 8.89
CA PRO A 20 14.26 -24.96 7.56
C PRO A 20 13.50 -24.22 6.43
N LYS A 21 13.32 -22.91 6.60
CA LYS A 21 12.55 -22.04 5.72
C LYS A 21 13.36 -20.79 5.36
N ALA A 22 13.01 -20.18 4.25
CA ALA A 22 13.46 -18.83 3.92
C ALA A 22 12.36 -18.04 3.22
N PHE A 23 12.58 -16.73 3.17
CA PHE A 23 11.78 -15.68 2.56
C PHE A 23 12.70 -14.92 1.61
N LEU A 24 12.36 -14.96 0.33
CA LEU A 24 13.00 -14.22 -0.75
C LEU A 24 11.98 -13.18 -1.23
N CYS A 25 12.39 -11.93 -1.35
CA CYS A 25 11.56 -10.88 -1.91
C CYS A 25 12.40 -10.07 -2.89
N PHE A 26 11.82 -9.73 -4.03
CA PHE A 26 12.45 -9.02 -5.13
C PHE A 26 11.47 -7.97 -5.63
N ASP A 27 11.96 -6.75 -5.83
CA ASP A 27 11.23 -5.69 -6.51
C ASP A 27 11.99 -5.36 -7.81
N PHE A 28 11.38 -5.68 -8.94
CA PHE A 28 11.91 -5.50 -10.29
C PHE A 28 11.45 -4.14 -10.81
N ARG A 29 12.26 -3.11 -10.59
CA ARG A 29 11.90 -1.71 -10.84
C ARG A 29 12.17 -1.30 -12.27
N ASN A 30 11.14 -0.84 -12.96
CA ASN A 30 11.17 -0.18 -14.27
C ASN A 30 9.96 0.77 -14.39
N PRO A 31 10.15 2.10 -14.45
CA PRO A 31 9.06 3.08 -14.57
C PRO A 31 8.13 2.89 -15.77
N LEU A 32 8.52 2.11 -16.79
CA LEU A 32 7.62 1.69 -17.87
C LEU A 32 6.40 0.91 -17.37
N ALA A 33 6.44 0.33 -16.17
CA ALA A 33 5.36 -0.43 -15.57
C ALA A 33 4.12 0.40 -15.16
N ASP A 34 4.30 1.71 -14.92
CA ASP A 34 3.27 2.65 -14.45
C ASP A 34 3.22 3.95 -15.29
N PHE A 35 3.86 3.96 -16.46
CA PHE A 35 4.07 5.18 -17.25
C PHE A 35 2.77 5.87 -17.73
N ASP A 36 1.73 5.09 -18.01
CA ASP A 36 0.39 5.54 -18.37
C ASP A 36 -0.65 4.44 -18.04
N PRO A 37 -1.97 4.71 -18.11
CA PRO A 37 -3.01 3.72 -17.81
C PRO A 37 -3.02 2.49 -18.73
N ILE A 38 -2.38 2.55 -19.91
CA ILE A 38 -2.24 1.39 -20.81
C ILE A 38 -1.14 0.48 -20.24
N HIS A 39 -0.01 1.06 -19.83
CA HIS A 39 1.12 0.35 -19.24
C HIS A 39 0.78 -0.30 -17.90
N GLU A 40 0.05 0.40 -17.00
CA GLU A 40 -0.36 -0.19 -15.72
C GLU A 40 -1.29 -1.41 -15.94
N ASN A 41 -2.29 -1.26 -16.82
CA ASN A 41 -3.15 -2.38 -17.23
C ASN A 41 -2.35 -3.55 -17.83
N MET A 42 -1.35 -3.28 -18.68
CA MET A 42 -0.48 -4.32 -19.25
C MET A 42 0.39 -5.00 -18.18
N ASN A 43 0.91 -4.26 -17.20
CA ASN A 43 1.68 -4.79 -16.08
C ASN A 43 0.82 -5.72 -15.21
N LEU A 44 -0.38 -5.27 -14.84
CA LEU A 44 -1.38 -6.06 -14.12
C LEU A 44 -1.74 -7.34 -14.88
N MET A 45 -2.12 -7.24 -16.16
CA MET A 45 -2.44 -8.40 -17.00
C MET A 45 -1.26 -9.37 -17.11
N TYR A 46 -0.03 -8.88 -17.28
CA TYR A 46 1.18 -9.70 -17.33
C TYR A 46 1.38 -10.51 -16.04
N CYS A 47 1.31 -9.87 -14.85
CA CYS A 47 1.46 -10.59 -13.58
C CYS A 47 0.38 -11.65 -13.34
N LEU A 48 -0.85 -11.41 -13.81
CA LEU A 48 -1.95 -12.39 -13.73
C LEU A 48 -1.72 -13.58 -14.68
N LEU A 49 -1.32 -13.31 -15.93
CA LEU A 49 -1.04 -14.32 -16.93
C LEU A 49 0.16 -15.20 -16.55
N VAL A 50 1.21 -14.61 -15.97
CA VAL A 50 2.35 -15.39 -15.42
C VAL A 50 1.88 -16.30 -14.30
N ASP A 51 1.15 -15.79 -13.30
CA ASP A 51 0.65 -16.57 -12.15
C ASP A 51 -0.25 -17.73 -12.58
N GLU A 52 -1.20 -17.49 -13.49
CA GLU A 52 -2.06 -18.56 -14.00
C GLU A 52 -1.28 -19.61 -14.79
N SER A 53 -0.36 -19.18 -15.66
CA SER A 53 0.48 -20.09 -16.44
C SER A 53 1.41 -20.96 -15.58
N LEU A 54 1.64 -20.55 -14.32
CA LEU A 54 2.37 -21.30 -13.32
C LEU A 54 1.47 -22.15 -12.42
N ASN A 55 0.18 -21.85 -12.32
CA ASN A 55 -0.72 -22.30 -11.26
C ASN A 55 -0.84 -23.83 -11.16
N GLU A 56 -1.19 -24.51 -12.25
CA GLU A 56 -1.18 -25.98 -12.34
C GLU A 56 0.21 -26.55 -12.02
N SER A 57 1.23 -25.98 -12.66
CA SER A 57 2.61 -26.46 -12.62
C SER A 57 3.29 -26.30 -11.25
N LEU A 58 2.73 -25.46 -10.38
CA LEU A 58 3.20 -25.16 -9.02
C LEU A 58 2.20 -25.62 -7.95
N TYR A 59 1.10 -26.25 -8.31
CA TYR A 59 0.09 -26.75 -7.35
C TYR A 59 0.68 -27.69 -6.29
N LEU A 60 1.56 -28.62 -6.72
CA LEU A 60 2.27 -29.51 -5.80
C LEU A 60 3.34 -28.79 -4.96
N ALA A 61 3.94 -27.71 -5.46
CA ALA A 61 4.84 -26.86 -4.68
C ALA A 61 4.06 -26.11 -3.58
N LYS A 62 2.88 -25.56 -3.92
CA LYS A 62 1.92 -24.95 -2.98
C LYS A 62 1.52 -25.94 -1.87
N LYS A 63 1.15 -27.17 -2.24
CA LYS A 63 0.89 -28.27 -1.26
C LYS A 63 2.12 -28.70 -0.45
N GLY A 64 3.33 -28.58 -1.02
CA GLY A 64 4.60 -28.87 -0.36
C GLY A 64 5.07 -27.81 0.64
N GLY A 65 4.25 -26.80 0.97
CA GLY A 65 4.63 -25.74 1.91
C GLY A 65 5.61 -24.72 1.34
N LEU A 66 5.60 -24.54 0.01
CA LEU A 66 6.19 -23.40 -0.68
C LEU A 66 5.07 -22.43 -1.08
N ALA A 67 5.34 -21.14 -1.05
CA ALA A 67 4.43 -20.11 -1.54
C ALA A 67 5.21 -19.12 -2.39
N TYR A 68 4.52 -18.51 -3.34
CA TYR A 68 4.99 -17.31 -4.01
C TYR A 68 3.82 -16.35 -4.18
N ASP A 69 4.14 -15.09 -4.41
CA ASP A 69 3.21 -14.05 -4.80
C ASP A 69 3.90 -13.17 -5.84
N LEU A 70 3.18 -12.84 -6.91
CA LEU A 70 3.68 -12.03 -8.02
C LEU A 70 2.62 -10.98 -8.32
N SER A 71 2.96 -9.71 -8.11
CA SER A 71 2.07 -8.57 -8.35
C SER A 71 2.85 -7.36 -8.86
N PRO A 72 2.21 -6.42 -9.57
CA PRO A 72 2.69 -5.06 -9.69
C PRO A 72 3.20 -4.48 -8.36
N SER A 73 4.23 -3.66 -8.45
CA SER A 73 4.64 -2.67 -7.45
C SER A 73 4.47 -1.26 -8.03
N ALA A 74 4.73 -0.22 -7.24
CA ALA A 74 4.51 1.17 -7.64
C ALA A 74 5.25 1.54 -8.96
N ASP A 75 6.49 1.09 -9.14
CA ASP A 75 7.29 1.34 -10.33
C ASP A 75 7.83 0.06 -10.97
N GLY A 76 7.09 -1.06 -10.88
CA GLY A 76 7.61 -2.34 -11.35
C GLY A 76 6.77 -3.57 -11.01
N ILE A 77 7.46 -4.64 -10.63
CA ILE A 77 6.89 -5.94 -10.25
C ILE A 77 7.54 -6.47 -8.98
N GLN A 78 6.73 -6.78 -7.99
CA GLN A 78 7.15 -7.48 -6.79
C GLN A 78 6.96 -9.00 -6.91
N LEU A 79 8.00 -9.76 -6.57
CA LEU A 79 7.99 -11.21 -6.45
C LEU A 79 8.41 -11.61 -5.02
N ILE A 80 7.49 -12.22 -4.28
CA ILE A 80 7.78 -12.89 -3.00
C ILE A 80 7.85 -14.40 -3.26
N VAL A 81 8.85 -15.09 -2.70
CA VAL A 81 8.95 -16.56 -2.69
C VAL A 81 9.37 -17.02 -1.29
N CYS A 82 8.55 -17.83 -0.62
CA CYS A 82 8.88 -18.29 0.73
C CYS A 82 8.47 -19.75 0.99
N GLY A 83 9.03 -20.36 2.03
CA GLY A 83 8.76 -21.75 2.40
C GLY A 83 10.04 -22.55 2.61
N TYR A 84 9.95 -23.88 2.47
CA TYR A 84 11.08 -24.79 2.74
C TYR A 84 12.29 -24.56 1.81
N ASN A 85 13.43 -24.24 2.41
CA ASN A 85 14.60 -23.73 1.68
C ASN A 85 15.18 -24.71 0.63
N GLN A 86 15.04 -26.02 0.87
CA GLN A 86 15.54 -27.09 -0.02
C GLN A 86 15.06 -27.02 -1.48
N LYS A 87 13.90 -26.40 -1.74
CA LYS A 87 13.29 -26.34 -3.09
C LYS A 87 12.99 -24.91 -3.57
N LEU A 88 13.38 -23.88 -2.80
CA LEU A 88 13.18 -22.48 -3.20
C LEU A 88 13.90 -22.13 -4.51
N SER A 89 15.14 -22.60 -4.73
CA SER A 89 15.84 -22.38 -6.01
C SER A 89 15.11 -23.01 -7.21
N THR A 90 14.59 -24.24 -7.07
CA THR A 90 13.80 -24.87 -8.14
C THR A 90 12.50 -24.10 -8.43
N LEU A 91 11.84 -23.60 -7.38
CA LEU A 91 10.64 -22.78 -7.51
C LEU A 91 10.94 -21.44 -8.18
N LEU A 92 11.92 -20.70 -7.68
CA LEU A 92 12.31 -19.39 -8.19
C LEU A 92 12.73 -19.46 -9.66
N ASN A 93 13.60 -20.41 -10.02
CA ASN A 93 14.06 -20.56 -11.41
C ASN A 93 12.88 -20.83 -12.36
N LYS A 94 11.86 -21.58 -11.90
CA LYS A 94 10.66 -21.86 -12.69
C LYS A 94 9.75 -20.64 -12.83
N ILE A 95 9.70 -19.76 -11.83
CA ILE A 95 8.97 -18.48 -11.89
C ILE A 95 9.69 -17.51 -12.85
N ILE A 96 11.00 -17.32 -12.69
CA ILE A 96 11.81 -16.41 -13.52
C ILE A 96 11.85 -16.87 -14.97
N ASP A 97 12.06 -18.17 -15.23
CA ASP A 97 11.94 -18.77 -16.56
C ASP A 97 10.57 -18.44 -17.18
N LYS A 98 9.48 -18.56 -16.41
CA LYS A 98 8.13 -18.31 -16.94
C LYS A 98 7.83 -16.83 -17.15
N MET A 99 8.37 -15.93 -16.32
CA MET A 99 8.34 -14.48 -16.56
C MET A 99 9.02 -14.13 -17.89
N ILE A 100 10.22 -14.67 -18.12
CA ILE A 100 11.02 -14.42 -19.31
C ILE A 100 10.44 -15.07 -20.57
N ASN A 101 9.89 -16.28 -20.44
CA ASN A 101 9.45 -17.15 -21.55
C ASN A 101 7.93 -17.33 -21.61
N ILE A 102 7.14 -16.36 -21.13
CA ILE A 102 5.69 -16.44 -21.27
C ILE A 102 5.32 -16.41 -22.77
N GLN A 103 4.39 -17.31 -23.14
CA GLN A 103 3.72 -17.30 -24.42
C GLN A 103 2.24 -17.08 -24.10
N ILE A 104 1.68 -16.00 -24.65
CA ILE A 104 0.31 -15.58 -24.40
C ILE A 104 -0.46 -15.85 -25.68
N ASN A 105 -1.49 -16.69 -25.60
CA ASN A 105 -2.39 -16.86 -26.74
C ASN A 105 -3.58 -15.89 -26.64
N GLN A 106 -4.22 -15.61 -27.78
CA GLN A 106 -5.35 -14.68 -27.87
C GLN A 106 -6.47 -15.00 -26.86
N GLN A 107 -6.82 -16.28 -26.69
CA GLN A 107 -7.90 -16.70 -25.79
C GLN A 107 -7.57 -16.42 -24.31
N GLN A 108 -6.32 -16.65 -23.89
CA GLN A 108 -5.85 -16.28 -22.55
C GLN A 108 -5.87 -14.77 -22.37
N PHE A 109 -5.36 -14.02 -23.35
CA PHE A 109 -5.38 -12.56 -23.33
C PHE A 109 -6.81 -12.02 -23.17
N ASP A 110 -7.75 -12.45 -24.02
CA ASP A 110 -9.15 -11.99 -23.97
C ASP A 110 -9.82 -12.31 -22.62
N THR A 111 -9.54 -13.49 -22.05
CA THR A 111 -10.05 -13.90 -20.75
C THR A 111 -9.52 -13.01 -19.63
N TYR A 112 -8.20 -12.75 -19.59
CA TYR A 112 -7.60 -11.93 -18.53
C TYR A 112 -7.90 -10.44 -18.68
N LYS A 113 -8.05 -9.96 -19.92
CA LYS A 113 -8.56 -8.62 -20.22
C LYS A 113 -9.98 -8.42 -19.67
N GLU A 114 -10.87 -9.40 -19.86
CA GLU A 114 -12.21 -9.37 -19.29
C GLU A 114 -12.20 -9.45 -17.76
N LEU A 115 -11.35 -10.28 -17.15
CA LEU A 115 -11.21 -10.35 -15.68
C LEU A 115 -10.74 -9.01 -15.07
N VAL A 116 -9.77 -8.33 -15.70
CA VAL A 116 -9.33 -6.99 -15.24
C VAL A 116 -10.45 -5.96 -15.45
N ARG A 117 -11.13 -5.96 -16.60
CA ARG A 117 -12.29 -5.08 -16.87
C ARG A 117 -13.38 -5.25 -15.81
N GLN A 118 -13.79 -6.47 -15.53
CA GLN A 118 -14.80 -6.77 -14.50
C GLN A 118 -14.32 -6.38 -13.10
N SER A 119 -13.05 -6.63 -12.77
CA SER A 119 -12.50 -6.24 -11.47
C SER A 119 -12.50 -4.72 -11.26
N LEU A 120 -12.11 -3.94 -12.27
CA LEU A 120 -12.15 -2.48 -12.26
C LEU A 120 -13.59 -1.93 -12.17
N GLN A 121 -14.55 -2.56 -12.87
CA GLN A 121 -15.98 -2.23 -12.73
C GLN A 121 -16.49 -2.53 -11.31
N ASN A 122 -16.15 -3.70 -10.77
CA ASN A 122 -16.57 -4.16 -9.44
C ASN A 122 -16.06 -3.27 -8.29
N LEU A 123 -15.03 -2.44 -8.49
CA LEU A 123 -14.61 -1.42 -7.50
C LEU A 123 -15.76 -0.46 -7.16
N GLN A 124 -16.63 -0.10 -8.11
CA GLN A 124 -17.78 0.78 -7.90
C GLN A 124 -18.86 0.16 -7.00
N CYS A 125 -18.92 -1.17 -7.00
CA CYS A 125 -19.89 -1.96 -6.23
C CYS A 125 -19.44 -2.21 -4.77
N ARG A 126 -18.21 -1.81 -4.41
CA ARG A 126 -17.73 -1.89 -3.02
C ARG A 126 -18.51 -0.98 -2.09
N VAL A 127 -18.46 -1.33 -0.80
CA VAL A 127 -19.04 -0.53 0.28
C VAL A 127 -18.34 0.83 0.36
N PRO A 128 -19.06 1.95 0.59
CA PRO A 128 -18.51 3.30 0.52
C PRO A 128 -17.21 3.57 1.29
N TYR A 129 -16.98 2.94 2.46
CA TYR A 129 -15.73 3.16 3.20
C TYR A 129 -14.49 2.59 2.48
N GLU A 130 -14.64 1.57 1.63
CA GLU A 130 -13.54 0.97 0.85
C GLU A 130 -13.25 1.73 -0.45
N GLN A 131 -14.03 2.77 -0.74
CA GLN A 131 -13.83 3.70 -1.85
C GLN A 131 -13.26 5.04 -1.39
N VAL A 132 -13.21 5.29 -0.08
CA VAL A 132 -12.49 6.45 0.43
C VAL A 132 -11.00 6.18 0.22
N ASP A 133 -10.37 6.97 -0.65
CA ASP A 133 -8.94 6.96 -0.87
C ASP A 133 -8.41 8.40 -0.86
N VAL A 134 -7.71 8.74 0.22
CA VAL A 134 -7.00 10.02 0.35
C VAL A 134 -5.67 10.00 -0.40
N GLN A 135 -5.00 8.86 -0.54
CA GLN A 135 -3.67 8.81 -1.16
C GLN A 135 -3.75 8.96 -2.67
N TYR A 136 -4.85 8.53 -3.29
CA TYR A 136 -5.20 8.93 -4.67
C TYR A 136 -5.13 10.46 -4.88
N LEU A 137 -5.55 11.26 -3.88
CA LEU A 137 -5.56 12.73 -3.97
C LEU A 137 -4.25 13.40 -3.55
N ILE A 138 -3.36 12.69 -2.83
CA ILE A 138 -2.10 13.26 -2.31
C ILE A 138 -0.82 12.57 -2.81
N THR A 139 -0.91 11.68 -3.79
CA THR A 139 0.23 11.02 -4.45
C THR A 139 0.47 11.67 -5.82
N GLU A 140 1.74 11.84 -6.21
CA GLU A 140 2.13 12.56 -7.43
C GLU A 140 1.60 11.92 -8.73
N HIS A 141 1.61 10.58 -8.82
CA HIS A 141 1.04 9.81 -9.93
C HIS A 141 0.25 8.63 -9.39
N VAL A 142 -1.05 8.57 -9.70
CA VAL A 142 -1.94 7.41 -9.54
C VAL A 142 -3.00 7.51 -10.63
N TRP A 143 -3.27 6.41 -11.34
CA TRP A 143 -4.26 6.39 -12.41
C TRP A 143 -5.68 6.20 -11.86
N ALA A 144 -6.63 6.99 -12.38
CA ALA A 144 -8.03 6.82 -12.01
C ALA A 144 -8.57 5.49 -12.54
N ARG A 145 -9.50 4.88 -11.79
CA ARG A 145 -10.24 3.69 -12.23
C ARG A 145 -10.90 3.92 -13.60
N GLU A 146 -11.43 5.12 -13.82
CA GLU A 146 -12.09 5.54 -15.05
C GLU A 146 -11.11 5.64 -16.22
N GLU A 147 -9.87 6.08 -15.98
CA GLU A 147 -8.80 6.14 -16.98
C GLU A 147 -8.38 4.72 -17.37
N LEU A 148 -8.13 3.85 -16.38
CA LEU A 148 -7.81 2.44 -16.59
C LEU A 148 -8.92 1.71 -17.37
N LEU A 149 -10.19 1.95 -17.03
CA LEU A 149 -11.34 1.41 -17.77
C LEU A 149 -11.46 1.98 -19.19
N SER A 150 -11.15 3.26 -19.40
CA SER A 150 -11.23 3.88 -20.73
C SER A 150 -10.20 3.34 -21.71
N CYS A 151 -9.03 2.95 -21.21
CA CYS A 151 -7.92 2.45 -22.01
C CYS A 151 -7.98 0.94 -22.26
N ILE A 152 -8.56 0.14 -21.35
CA ILE A 152 -8.47 -1.32 -21.40
C ILE A 152 -8.99 -1.90 -22.71
N ASP A 153 -10.08 -1.37 -23.27
CA ASP A 153 -10.69 -1.88 -24.49
C ASP A 153 -9.74 -1.79 -25.71
N GLY A 154 -8.86 -0.78 -25.76
CA GLY A 154 -7.90 -0.59 -26.84
C GLY A 154 -6.71 -1.57 -26.84
N ILE A 155 -6.39 -2.19 -25.69
CA ILE A 155 -5.18 -3.03 -25.56
C ILE A 155 -5.34 -4.32 -26.36
N THR A 156 -4.33 -4.70 -27.13
CA THR A 156 -4.28 -5.97 -27.88
C THR A 156 -3.23 -6.92 -27.31
N VAL A 157 -3.30 -8.20 -27.70
CA VAL A 157 -2.25 -9.18 -27.35
C VAL A 157 -0.88 -8.75 -27.88
N HIS A 158 -0.85 -8.07 -29.04
CA HIS A 158 0.38 -7.61 -29.66
C HIS A 158 1.06 -6.48 -28.87
N ASP A 159 0.27 -5.58 -28.26
CA ASP A 159 0.81 -4.54 -27.39
C ASP A 159 1.50 -5.18 -26.16
N LEU A 160 0.89 -6.23 -25.61
CA LEU A 160 1.43 -6.99 -24.49
C LEU A 160 2.70 -7.79 -24.89
N GLU A 161 2.72 -8.40 -26.08
CA GLU A 161 3.92 -9.04 -26.67
C GLU A 161 5.08 -8.05 -26.87
N LEU A 162 4.80 -6.77 -27.14
CA LEU A 162 5.81 -5.71 -27.25
C LEU A 162 6.20 -5.12 -25.90
N PHE A 163 5.27 -5.04 -24.94
CA PHE A 163 5.49 -4.50 -23.61
C PHE A 163 6.44 -5.37 -22.78
N ILE A 164 6.18 -6.68 -22.69
CA ILE A 164 6.94 -7.61 -21.84
C ILE A 164 8.46 -7.55 -22.10
N PRO A 165 8.97 -7.71 -23.34
CA PRO A 165 10.41 -7.64 -23.59
C PRO A 165 11.00 -6.24 -23.37
N ARG A 166 10.22 -5.15 -23.53
CA ARG A 166 10.68 -3.79 -23.20
C ARG A 166 10.82 -3.63 -21.69
N MET A 167 9.81 -4.03 -20.93
CA MET A 167 9.79 -3.96 -19.47
C MET A 167 10.92 -4.81 -18.85
N LEU A 168 11.16 -6.02 -19.38
CA LEU A 168 12.24 -6.91 -18.94
C LEU A 168 13.63 -6.59 -19.53
N SER A 169 13.77 -5.61 -20.44
CA SER A 169 15.08 -5.22 -21.00
C SER A 169 15.91 -4.35 -20.04
N ARG A 170 15.26 -3.45 -19.31
CA ARG A 170 15.91 -2.56 -18.34
C ARG A 170 15.15 -2.57 -17.04
N PHE A 171 15.76 -3.10 -16.00
CA PHE A 171 15.24 -3.01 -14.64
C PHE A 171 16.38 -2.98 -13.63
N TYR A 172 16.05 -2.62 -12.40
CA TYR A 172 16.91 -2.74 -11.24
C TYR A 172 16.22 -3.64 -10.21
N ILE A 173 16.93 -4.61 -9.63
CA ILE A 173 16.35 -5.47 -8.60
C ILE A 173 16.74 -4.97 -7.21
N GLU A 174 15.78 -4.55 -6.39
CA GLU A 174 16.01 -4.42 -4.95
C GLU A 174 15.45 -5.66 -4.22
N ALA A 175 16.32 -6.39 -3.53
CA ALA A 175 16.03 -7.74 -3.03
C ALA A 175 16.34 -7.92 -1.55
N LEU A 176 15.51 -8.67 -0.84
CA LEU A 176 15.75 -9.17 0.51
C LEU A 176 15.72 -10.69 0.53
N MET A 177 16.77 -11.29 1.09
CA MET A 177 16.83 -12.72 1.38
C MET A 177 17.03 -12.95 2.87
N TYR A 178 16.06 -13.61 3.49
CA TYR A 178 16.02 -13.86 4.92
C TYR A 178 15.67 -15.32 5.20
N GLY A 179 16.43 -16.00 6.07
CA GLY A 179 16.06 -17.34 6.55
C GLY A 179 17.23 -18.29 6.77
N ASN A 180 16.94 -19.58 6.65
CA ASN A 180 17.94 -20.65 6.64
C ASN A 180 18.67 -20.71 5.28
N LEU A 181 19.53 -19.72 5.05
CA LEU A 181 20.40 -19.57 3.88
C LEU A 181 21.77 -19.08 4.33
N THR A 182 22.82 -19.40 3.58
CA THR A 182 24.13 -18.73 3.73
C THR A 182 24.23 -17.50 2.83
N LYS A 183 25.24 -16.66 3.07
CA LYS A 183 25.50 -15.47 2.25
C LYS A 183 25.84 -15.84 0.80
N GLU A 184 26.57 -16.94 0.62
CA GLU A 184 26.97 -17.49 -0.67
C GLU A 184 25.73 -17.93 -1.45
N GLN A 185 24.84 -18.71 -0.80
CA GLN A 185 23.57 -19.12 -1.39
C GLN A 185 22.72 -17.91 -1.83
N ALA A 186 22.70 -16.83 -1.03
CA ALA A 186 21.98 -15.60 -1.39
C ALA A 186 22.57 -14.90 -2.63
N LEU A 187 23.89 -14.92 -2.79
CA LEU A 187 24.57 -14.41 -4.00
C LEU A 187 24.35 -15.34 -5.21
N ASP A 188 24.30 -16.66 -5.00
CA ASP A 188 24.01 -17.64 -6.06
C ASP A 188 22.60 -17.44 -6.63
N TYR A 189 21.60 -17.12 -5.79
CA TYR A 189 20.25 -16.77 -6.24
C TYR A 189 20.26 -15.57 -7.19
N MET A 190 20.92 -14.45 -6.82
CA MET A 190 21.01 -13.26 -7.68
C MET A 190 21.79 -13.53 -8.97
N THR A 191 22.90 -14.27 -8.87
CA THR A 191 23.74 -14.64 -10.02
C THR A 191 22.93 -15.48 -11.02
N ASN A 192 22.14 -16.43 -10.54
CA ASN A 192 21.28 -17.27 -11.38
C ASN A 192 20.17 -16.45 -12.06
N ILE A 193 19.51 -15.54 -11.34
CA ILE A 193 18.53 -14.60 -11.94
C ILE A 193 19.19 -13.81 -13.09
N GLN A 194 20.34 -13.17 -12.84
CA GLN A 194 21.06 -12.40 -13.87
C GLN A 194 21.45 -13.25 -15.08
N GLN A 195 21.89 -14.51 -14.87
CA GLN A 195 22.22 -15.42 -15.97
C GLN A 195 21.01 -15.74 -16.85
N GLN A 196 19.83 -15.96 -16.25
CA GLN A 196 18.60 -16.23 -17.01
C GLN A 196 18.20 -15.03 -17.89
N PHE A 197 18.32 -13.80 -17.38
CA PHE A 197 18.04 -12.59 -18.16
C PHE A 197 19.11 -12.30 -19.23
N HIS A 198 20.41 -12.46 -18.94
CA HIS A 198 21.49 -12.26 -19.93
C HIS A 198 21.33 -13.13 -21.18
N ASN A 199 20.85 -14.37 -21.02
CA ASN A 199 20.68 -15.33 -22.12
C ASN A 199 19.65 -14.92 -23.19
N LYS A 200 18.90 -13.83 -22.98
CA LYS A 200 17.86 -13.35 -23.91
C LYS A 200 18.23 -12.15 -24.77
N GLN A 201 19.44 -11.64 -24.60
CA GLN A 201 19.92 -10.37 -25.17
C GLN A 201 19.15 -9.14 -24.64
N TYR A 202 19.88 -8.04 -24.50
CA TYR A 202 19.39 -6.73 -24.03
C TYR A 202 18.94 -6.63 -22.56
N TYR A 203 19.37 -7.51 -21.64
CA TYR A 203 19.37 -7.14 -20.22
C TYR A 203 20.39 -6.02 -19.99
N GLN A 204 19.94 -4.89 -19.47
CA GLN A 204 20.72 -3.68 -19.23
C GLN A 204 20.33 -3.08 -17.87
N PRO A 205 21.25 -2.42 -17.15
CA PRO A 205 20.90 -1.77 -15.90
C PRO A 205 19.95 -0.60 -16.15
N LEU A 206 19.06 -0.32 -15.20
CA LEU A 206 18.30 0.93 -15.22
C LEU A 206 19.25 2.10 -14.87
N PHE A 207 19.07 3.27 -15.49
CA PHE A 207 19.87 4.43 -15.13
C PHE A 207 19.49 4.91 -13.72
N PRO A 208 20.44 5.31 -12.84
CA PRO A 208 20.12 5.77 -11.48
C PRO A 208 19.13 6.94 -11.43
N THR A 209 19.11 7.80 -12.45
CA THR A 209 18.15 8.92 -12.59
C THR A 209 16.72 8.50 -12.93
N MET A 210 16.48 7.21 -13.21
CA MET A 210 15.14 6.64 -13.41
C MET A 210 14.62 5.92 -12.16
N LEU A 211 15.45 5.76 -11.11
CA LEU A 211 15.04 5.24 -9.79
C LEU A 211 14.48 6.39 -8.92
N VAL A 212 13.41 7.02 -9.39
CA VAL A 212 12.74 8.13 -8.70
C VAL A 212 11.44 7.62 -8.11
N ASN A 213 11.31 7.71 -6.79
CA ASN A 213 10.06 7.41 -6.11
C ASN A 213 9.09 8.59 -6.26
N HIS A 214 7.79 8.30 -6.37
CA HIS A 214 6.74 9.32 -6.35
C HIS A 214 6.81 10.17 -5.08
N ARG A 215 6.38 11.43 -5.20
CA ARG A 215 6.23 12.38 -4.10
C ARG A 215 4.79 12.40 -3.59
N SER A 216 4.61 12.90 -2.37
CA SER A 216 3.29 13.23 -1.85
C SER A 216 3.07 14.75 -1.84
N LEU A 217 1.85 15.16 -2.21
CA LEU A 217 1.38 16.54 -2.15
C LEU A 217 1.37 17.04 -0.69
N ILE A 218 2.05 18.15 -0.47
CA ILE A 218 1.96 18.88 0.80
C ILE A 218 0.77 19.84 0.71
N LEU A 219 -0.23 19.61 1.57
CA LEU A 219 -1.41 20.46 1.67
C LEU A 219 -1.04 21.84 2.27
N PRO A 220 -1.60 22.96 1.78
CA PRO A 220 -1.36 24.28 2.35
C PRO A 220 -1.83 24.40 3.81
N GLU A 221 -1.12 25.20 4.60
CA GLU A 221 -1.53 25.49 5.98
C GLU A 221 -2.86 26.25 6.05
N GLY A 222 -3.71 25.87 7.01
CA GLY A 222 -5.07 26.38 7.15
C GLY A 222 -6.06 25.83 6.12
N CYS A 223 -5.68 24.88 5.26
CA CYS A 223 -6.58 24.35 4.25
C CYS A 223 -7.71 23.51 4.86
N ASN A 224 -8.88 23.58 4.22
CA ASN A 224 -10.04 22.75 4.50
C ASN A 224 -10.68 22.37 3.17
N TYR A 225 -10.12 21.35 2.53
CA TYR A 225 -10.60 20.85 1.25
C TYR A 225 -11.57 19.68 1.45
N ALA A 226 -12.51 19.54 0.51
CA ALA A 226 -13.41 18.40 0.45
C ALA A 226 -13.47 17.87 -0.99
N TYR A 227 -13.15 16.61 -1.18
CA TYR A 227 -13.42 15.87 -2.40
C TYR A 227 -14.70 15.05 -2.23
N LYS A 228 -15.53 14.97 -3.28
CA LYS A 228 -16.83 14.29 -3.23
C LYS A 228 -17.00 13.41 -4.47
N GLN A 229 -17.30 12.13 -4.22
CA GLN A 229 -17.62 11.15 -5.25
C GLN A 229 -18.94 10.43 -4.92
N THR A 230 -19.52 9.77 -5.93
CA THR A 230 -20.77 9.03 -5.81
C THR A 230 -20.54 7.52 -5.81
N ASN A 231 -21.35 6.80 -5.05
CA ASN A 231 -21.47 5.35 -5.10
C ASN A 231 -22.84 4.98 -5.69
N ASP A 232 -22.83 4.19 -6.77
CA ASP A 232 -24.03 3.78 -7.52
C ASP A 232 -24.58 2.41 -7.09
N ALA A 233 -24.05 1.81 -6.02
CA ALA A 233 -24.46 0.50 -5.51
C ALA A 233 -25.01 0.52 -4.07
N HIS A 234 -24.71 1.55 -3.28
CA HIS A 234 -25.03 1.61 -1.85
C HIS A 234 -25.72 2.92 -1.46
N GLN A 235 -26.74 2.80 -0.59
CA GLN A 235 -27.57 3.91 -0.08
C GLN A 235 -27.00 4.58 1.19
N ILE A 236 -25.80 4.18 1.62
CA ILE A 236 -25.08 4.75 2.76
C ILE A 236 -23.97 5.67 2.28
N CYS A 237 -23.57 6.64 3.10
CA CYS A 237 -22.42 7.48 2.84
C CYS A 237 -21.17 6.98 3.60
N ALA A 238 -20.00 7.35 3.13
CA ALA A 238 -18.78 7.32 3.92
C ALA A 238 -18.09 8.69 3.90
N ILE A 239 -17.41 9.00 5.00
CA ILE A 239 -16.57 10.18 5.14
C ILE A 239 -15.25 9.75 5.77
N GLU A 240 -14.14 10.23 5.21
CA GLU A 240 -12.87 10.31 5.91
C GLU A 240 -12.47 11.76 6.07
N ILE A 241 -12.03 12.12 7.27
CA ILE A 241 -11.31 13.37 7.52
C ILE A 241 -9.85 13.00 7.73
N TYR A 242 -9.00 13.42 6.79
CA TYR A 242 -7.54 13.34 6.89
C TYR A 242 -6.97 14.69 7.27
N LEU A 243 -6.15 14.69 8.33
CA LEU A 243 -5.41 15.84 8.81
C LEU A 243 -3.92 15.56 8.55
N GLN A 244 -3.37 16.20 7.51
CA GLN A 244 -1.96 16.04 7.16
C GLN A 244 -1.09 16.74 8.20
N CYS A 245 -0.08 16.04 8.70
CA CYS A 245 0.80 16.50 9.76
C CYS A 245 2.22 16.73 9.23
N PHE A 246 3.18 16.82 10.15
CA PHE A 246 4.62 16.89 9.88
C PHE A 246 5.15 15.76 8.98
N GLU A 247 6.37 15.97 8.48
CA GLU A 247 7.14 14.94 7.79
C GLU A 247 7.49 13.74 8.69
N GLN A 248 7.78 12.60 8.06
CA GLN A 248 8.18 11.36 8.72
C GLN A 248 9.60 11.47 9.32
N THR A 249 9.68 11.49 10.65
CA THR A 249 10.93 11.33 11.42
C THR A 249 10.68 10.37 12.58
N LEU A 250 11.72 9.77 13.17
CA LEU A 250 11.53 8.84 14.30
C LEU A 250 10.70 9.44 15.45
N LYS A 251 10.96 10.71 15.81
CA LYS A 251 10.22 11.43 16.86
C LYS A 251 8.80 11.81 16.45
N ASN A 252 8.62 12.34 15.24
CA ASN A 252 7.31 12.70 14.71
C ASN A 252 6.39 11.47 14.62
N ASN A 253 6.93 10.38 14.08
CA ASN A 253 6.23 9.11 13.96
C ASN A 253 5.85 8.54 15.34
N ALA A 254 6.74 8.64 16.33
CA ALA A 254 6.49 8.23 17.72
C ALA A 254 5.36 9.04 18.39
N ILE A 255 5.34 10.37 18.20
CA ILE A 255 4.28 11.26 18.71
C ILE A 255 2.93 10.91 18.06
N MET A 256 2.89 10.80 16.73
CA MET A 256 1.69 10.41 15.98
C MET A 256 1.16 9.04 16.42
N GLU A 257 2.05 8.06 16.54
CA GLU A 257 1.70 6.69 16.96
C GLU A 257 1.11 6.63 18.37
N LEU A 258 1.72 7.31 19.35
CA LEU A 258 1.22 7.36 20.71
C LEU A 258 -0.11 8.14 20.80
N PHE A 259 -0.22 9.28 20.10
CA PHE A 259 -1.47 10.04 20.02
C PHE A 259 -2.61 9.17 19.46
N CYS A 260 -2.38 8.50 18.32
CA CYS A 260 -3.36 7.61 17.70
C CYS A 260 -3.74 6.44 18.61
N HIS A 261 -2.80 5.90 19.39
CA HIS A 261 -3.08 4.85 20.35
C HIS A 261 -4.05 5.30 21.44
N LEU A 262 -3.81 6.49 22.03
CA LEU A 262 -4.66 7.04 23.09
C LEU A 262 -6.08 7.36 22.61
N VAL A 263 -6.22 7.98 21.43
CA VAL A 263 -7.55 8.41 20.94
C VAL A 263 -8.39 7.26 20.37
N LYS A 264 -7.77 6.12 20.01
CA LYS A 264 -8.47 5.03 19.28
C LYS A 264 -9.68 4.45 20.01
N GLU A 265 -9.57 4.16 21.30
CA GLU A 265 -10.72 3.65 22.07
C GLU A 265 -11.76 4.74 22.30
N SER A 266 -11.33 5.96 22.61
CA SER A 266 -12.20 7.13 22.79
C SER A 266 -13.05 7.43 21.53
N CYS A 267 -12.43 7.38 20.36
CA CYS A 267 -13.09 7.59 19.07
C CYS A 267 -14.16 6.52 18.79
N GLY A 268 -13.82 5.25 19.04
CA GLY A 268 -14.74 4.13 18.87
C GLY A 268 -15.90 4.16 19.88
N ASP A 269 -15.64 4.53 21.13
CA ASP A 269 -16.67 4.66 22.15
C ASP A 269 -17.62 5.83 21.86
N GLN A 270 -17.08 7.00 21.53
CA GLN A 270 -17.89 8.19 21.27
C GLN A 270 -18.72 8.05 19.99
N LEU A 271 -18.08 7.82 18.84
CA LEU A 271 -18.74 7.92 17.53
C LEU A 271 -19.53 6.65 17.15
N ARG A 272 -19.15 5.47 17.67
CA ARG A 272 -19.87 4.20 17.41
C ARG A 272 -20.73 3.74 18.59
N THR A 273 -20.21 3.69 19.82
CA THR A 273 -20.97 3.10 20.95
C THR A 273 -22.06 4.06 21.46
N LYS A 274 -21.71 5.32 21.69
CA LYS A 274 -22.61 6.35 22.26
C LYS A 274 -23.47 7.03 21.20
N GLU A 275 -22.85 7.56 20.14
CA GLU A 275 -23.55 8.33 19.10
C GLU A 275 -24.12 7.47 17.97
N GLN A 276 -23.68 6.22 17.86
CA GLN A 276 -24.21 5.23 16.91
C GLN A 276 -24.21 5.72 15.44
N LEU A 277 -23.20 6.52 15.05
CA LEU A 277 -23.11 7.09 13.71
C LEU A 277 -22.95 6.01 12.63
N GLY A 278 -22.37 4.87 12.98
CA GLY A 278 -22.26 3.70 12.11
C GLY A 278 -21.49 2.57 12.76
N TYR A 279 -21.60 1.36 12.21
CA TYR A 279 -20.80 0.21 12.65
C TYR A 279 -19.31 0.36 12.32
N VAL A 280 -19.03 0.93 11.14
CA VAL A 280 -17.68 1.23 10.66
C VAL A 280 -17.30 2.61 11.16
N VAL A 281 -16.44 2.64 12.19
CA VAL A 281 -15.75 3.82 12.69
C VAL A 281 -14.30 3.42 12.90
N PHE A 282 -13.39 4.04 12.15
CA PHE A 282 -11.96 3.85 12.25
C PHE A 282 -11.27 5.17 12.55
N SER A 283 -10.17 5.10 13.29
CA SER A 283 -9.27 6.22 13.54
C SER A 283 -7.84 5.69 13.60
N GLY A 284 -6.91 6.42 13.01
CA GLY A 284 -5.51 5.99 12.93
C GLY A 284 -4.63 7.06 12.32
N TYR A 285 -3.45 6.63 11.88
CA TYR A 285 -2.56 7.45 11.07
C TYR A 285 -2.35 6.77 9.74
N GLU A 286 -2.23 7.58 8.68
CA GLU A 286 -1.81 7.14 7.36
C GLU A 286 -0.43 7.73 7.05
N ARG A 287 0.44 6.95 6.41
CA ARG A 287 1.75 7.39 5.93
C ARG A 287 1.74 7.20 4.44
N SER A 288 2.04 8.25 3.67
CA SER A 288 2.16 8.03 2.23
C SER A 288 3.32 7.08 1.96
N ASP A 289 3.09 6.14 1.06
CA ASP A 289 4.12 5.30 0.47
C ASP A 289 4.98 6.13 -0.51
N SER A 290 4.46 7.29 -0.96
CA SER A 290 5.15 8.30 -1.76
C SER A 290 5.73 9.42 -0.87
N GLY A 291 7.05 9.64 -0.94
CA GLY A 291 7.73 10.65 -0.10
C GLY A 291 7.58 10.44 1.42
N ASN A 292 7.59 11.55 2.18
CA ASN A 292 7.69 11.56 3.64
C ASN A 292 6.48 12.18 4.36
N SER A 293 5.29 12.24 3.75
CA SER A 293 4.10 12.78 4.41
C SER A 293 3.43 11.75 5.34
N GLN A 294 2.72 12.23 6.37
CA GLN A 294 1.82 11.42 7.20
C GLN A 294 0.69 12.28 7.77
N GLY A 295 -0.39 11.67 8.22
CA GLY A 295 -1.52 12.38 8.82
C GLY A 295 -2.37 11.51 9.72
N PHE A 296 -3.20 12.14 10.54
CA PHE A 296 -4.23 11.48 11.35
C PHE A 296 -5.52 11.39 10.54
N TYR A 297 -6.25 10.28 10.65
CA TYR A 297 -7.56 10.14 9.98
C TYR A 297 -8.66 9.62 10.91
N ILE A 298 -9.90 9.96 10.57
CA ILE A 298 -11.12 9.33 11.08
C ILE A 298 -12.03 9.00 9.90
N THR A 299 -12.40 7.72 9.77
CA THR A 299 -13.26 7.18 8.69
C THR A 299 -14.56 6.66 9.29
N ILE A 300 -15.72 7.10 8.78
CA ILE A 300 -17.05 6.63 9.21
C ILE A 300 -17.89 6.25 7.99
N GLN A 301 -18.56 5.09 8.05
CA GLN A 301 -19.66 4.76 7.15
C GLN A 301 -21.00 4.90 7.89
N SER A 302 -21.95 5.64 7.31
CA SER A 302 -23.21 6.02 7.97
C SER A 302 -24.39 6.01 7.02
N SER A 303 -25.59 5.73 7.55
CA SER A 303 -26.87 6.01 6.88
C SER A 303 -27.42 7.41 7.18
N LEU A 304 -26.73 8.20 8.02
CA LEU A 304 -27.12 9.56 8.39
C LEU A 304 -26.68 10.59 7.34
N LYS A 305 -27.18 11.82 7.46
CA LYS A 305 -26.77 12.94 6.60
C LYS A 305 -25.29 13.25 6.79
N LEU A 306 -24.56 13.35 5.67
CA LEU A 306 -23.12 13.60 5.63
C LEU A 306 -22.69 14.80 6.51
N ASP A 307 -23.40 15.93 6.40
CA ASP A 307 -23.08 17.15 7.16
C ASP A 307 -23.17 16.94 8.68
N TYR A 308 -24.12 16.12 9.13
CA TYR A 308 -24.25 15.75 10.53
C TYR A 308 -23.06 14.88 10.97
N VAL A 309 -22.68 13.88 10.17
CA VAL A 309 -21.53 13.02 10.49
C VAL A 309 -20.22 13.83 10.54
N ASN A 310 -19.98 14.69 9.55
CA ASN A 310 -18.83 15.62 9.52
C ASN A 310 -18.80 16.53 10.77
N LEU A 311 -19.95 17.11 11.15
CA LEU A 311 -20.07 17.92 12.37
C LEU A 311 -19.76 17.11 13.64
N ARG A 312 -20.22 15.85 13.74
CA ARG A 312 -19.93 14.99 14.90
C ARG A 312 -18.45 14.59 14.96
N ILE A 313 -17.80 14.30 13.83
CA ILE A 313 -16.36 14.04 13.78
C ILE A 313 -15.57 15.27 14.24
N GLU A 314 -15.89 16.47 13.73
CA GLU A 314 -15.22 17.72 14.16
C GLU A 314 -15.46 18.03 15.65
N THR A 315 -16.68 17.80 16.15
CA THR A 315 -17.00 17.93 17.59
C THR A 315 -16.17 16.96 18.44
N TYR A 316 -16.00 15.73 17.97
CA TYR A 316 -15.13 14.76 18.65
C TYR A 316 -13.66 15.19 18.59
N ILE A 317 -13.17 15.64 17.44
CA ILE A 317 -11.79 16.13 17.29
C ILE A 317 -11.51 17.24 18.30
N ASP A 318 -12.40 18.23 18.44
CA ASP A 318 -12.26 19.31 19.43
C ASP A 318 -12.15 18.78 20.87
N SER A 319 -12.95 17.76 21.21
CA SER A 319 -12.94 17.12 22.54
C SER A 319 -11.68 16.33 22.87
N ILE A 320 -10.86 15.94 21.88
CA ILE A 320 -9.61 15.18 22.11
C ILE A 320 -8.68 15.95 23.05
N ARG A 321 -8.66 17.29 22.97
CA ARG A 321 -7.81 18.12 23.83
C ARG A 321 -8.12 17.93 25.31
N GLU A 322 -9.41 17.98 25.65
CA GLU A 322 -9.89 17.81 27.02
C GLU A 322 -9.69 16.38 27.48
N TYR A 323 -9.97 15.39 26.63
CA TYR A 323 -9.72 13.98 26.89
C TYR A 323 -8.25 13.70 27.29
N ILE A 324 -7.27 14.20 26.52
CA ILE A 324 -5.85 14.05 26.84
C ILE A 324 -5.46 14.85 28.10
N THR A 325 -6.05 16.03 28.32
CA THR A 325 -5.74 16.89 29.47
C THR A 325 -6.24 16.29 30.79
N THR A 326 -7.47 15.77 30.81
CA THR A 326 -8.16 15.21 31.99
C THR A 326 -7.70 13.80 32.36
N MET A 327 -7.05 13.08 31.43
CA MET A 327 -6.45 11.77 31.68
C MET A 327 -5.46 11.82 32.85
N SER A 328 -5.60 10.91 33.81
CA SER A 328 -4.67 10.81 34.93
C SER A 328 -3.31 10.30 34.49
N ASP A 329 -2.25 10.69 35.20
CA ASP A 329 -0.88 10.28 34.86
C ASP A 329 -0.68 8.74 34.94
N ASP A 330 -1.40 8.06 35.84
CA ASP A 330 -1.42 6.58 35.91
C ASP A 330 -1.99 5.95 34.63
N ILE A 331 -3.08 6.48 34.09
CA ILE A 331 -3.68 5.99 32.83
C ILE A 331 -2.75 6.30 31.65
N TYR A 332 -2.20 7.52 31.59
CA TYR A 332 -1.25 7.92 30.55
C TYR A 332 -0.02 7.00 30.52
N CYS A 333 0.61 6.76 31.68
CA CYS A 333 1.75 5.85 31.79
C CYS A 333 1.40 4.42 31.35
N LYS A 334 0.27 3.88 31.81
CA LYS A 334 -0.17 2.52 31.42
C LYS A 334 -0.43 2.38 29.92
N GLN A 335 -1.05 3.37 29.29
CA GLN A 335 -1.28 3.35 27.83
C GLN A 335 0.04 3.47 27.06
N ARG A 336 0.95 4.35 27.50
CA ARG A 336 2.29 4.50 26.91
C ARG A 336 3.12 3.22 27.02
N GLU A 337 3.12 2.56 28.18
CA GLU A 337 3.78 1.27 28.40
C GLU A 337 3.13 0.14 27.60
N GLY A 338 1.79 0.09 27.57
CA GLY A 338 1.03 -0.86 26.74
C GLY A 338 1.36 -0.73 25.25
N TYR A 339 1.54 0.50 24.76
CA TYR A 339 1.98 0.74 23.39
C TYR A 339 3.42 0.28 23.13
N ILE A 340 4.34 0.55 24.05
CA ILE A 340 5.73 0.10 23.96
C ILE A 340 5.79 -1.43 23.87
N ILE A 341 5.07 -2.14 24.76
CA ILE A 341 4.98 -3.61 24.76
C ILE A 341 4.44 -4.11 23.42
N LYS A 342 3.34 -3.51 22.93
CA LYS A 342 2.75 -3.87 21.63
C LYS A 342 3.70 -3.63 20.46
N LYS A 343 4.48 -2.56 20.48
CA LYS A 343 5.40 -2.17 19.40
C LYS A 343 6.69 -3.00 19.39
N LEU A 344 7.07 -3.56 20.54
CA LEU A 344 8.15 -4.53 20.69
C LEU A 344 7.69 -5.99 20.56
N GLU A 345 6.39 -6.24 20.31
CA GLU A 345 5.89 -7.60 20.03
C GLU A 345 6.61 -8.15 18.79
N ILE A 346 7.35 -9.24 18.98
CA ILE A 346 8.10 -9.89 17.90
C ILE A 346 7.10 -10.50 16.92
N SER A 347 7.38 -10.34 15.63
CA SER A 347 6.62 -10.98 14.53
C SER A 347 6.32 -12.45 14.84
N LYS A 348 5.12 -12.90 14.51
CA LYS A 348 4.65 -14.28 14.76
C LYS A 348 5.17 -15.26 13.71
N SER A 349 5.69 -14.75 12.59
CA SER A 349 6.27 -15.56 11.53
C SER A 349 7.48 -14.91 10.86
N MET A 350 8.35 -15.76 10.31
CA MET A 350 9.48 -15.37 9.46
C MET A 350 9.04 -14.50 8.26
N SER A 351 7.90 -14.80 7.64
CA SER A 351 7.39 -14.03 6.50
C SER A 351 6.91 -12.63 6.90
N GLU A 352 6.24 -12.50 8.04
CA GLU A 352 5.84 -11.21 8.61
C GLU A 352 7.06 -10.33 8.91
N GLN A 353 8.09 -10.89 9.54
CA GLN A 353 9.35 -10.19 9.77
C GLN A 353 10.06 -9.80 8.45
N GLY A 354 10.03 -10.68 7.45
CA GLY A 354 10.57 -10.43 6.12
C GLY A 354 9.87 -9.26 5.41
N ILE A 355 8.54 -9.19 5.49
CA ILE A 355 7.75 -8.08 4.95
C ILE A 355 8.08 -6.77 5.67
N LEU A 356 8.17 -6.77 7.02
CA LEU A 356 8.54 -5.56 7.76
C LEU A 356 9.89 -4.99 7.34
N TRP A 357 10.90 -5.84 7.16
CA TRP A 357 12.21 -5.40 6.66
C TRP A 357 12.19 -5.02 5.18
N PHE A 358 11.37 -5.68 4.35
CA PHE A 358 11.24 -5.30 2.94
C PHE A 358 10.56 -3.94 2.77
N ASN A 359 9.62 -3.58 3.64
CA ASN A 359 9.01 -2.25 3.66
C ASN A 359 10.02 -1.14 3.99
N GLU A 360 10.98 -1.39 4.90
CA GLU A 360 12.10 -0.45 5.14
C GLU A 360 12.99 -0.26 3.91
N ILE A 361 13.11 -1.31 3.08
CA ILE A 361 13.93 -1.33 1.87
C ILE A 361 13.24 -0.60 0.72
N VAL A 362 12.01 -0.97 0.37
CA VAL A 362 11.24 -0.37 -0.74
C VAL A 362 10.93 1.11 -0.47
N LYS A 363 10.75 1.51 0.79
CA LYS A 363 10.58 2.92 1.18
C LYS A 363 11.90 3.70 1.30
N HIS A 364 13.05 3.07 1.07
CA HIS A 364 14.40 3.66 1.18
C HIS A 364 14.71 4.27 2.56
N GLN A 365 14.02 3.82 3.62
CA GLN A 365 14.20 4.33 4.99
C GLN A 365 15.23 3.50 5.79
N TYR A 366 15.42 2.23 5.43
CA TYR A 366 16.45 1.30 5.93
C TYR A 366 16.60 1.21 7.46
N CYS A 367 15.54 1.52 8.23
CA CYS A 367 15.57 1.61 9.68
C CYS A 367 15.14 0.27 10.30
N PHE A 368 15.95 -0.78 10.12
CA PHE A 368 15.59 -2.15 10.52
C PHE A 368 15.34 -2.36 12.03
N ASN A 369 15.82 -1.44 12.88
CA ASN A 369 15.60 -1.39 14.33
C ASN A 369 14.58 -0.32 14.77
N ARG A 370 13.76 0.20 13.84
CA ARG A 370 12.78 1.28 14.07
C ARG A 370 11.92 1.06 15.31
N SER A 371 11.41 -0.15 15.54
CA SER A 371 10.56 -0.43 16.72
C SER A 371 11.25 -0.05 18.02
N GLN A 372 12.52 -0.44 18.20
CA GLN A 372 13.31 -0.10 19.39
C GLN A 372 13.53 1.41 19.50
N LEU A 373 14.08 2.03 18.45
CA LEU A 373 14.40 3.46 18.44
C LEU A 373 13.17 4.33 18.70
N GLN A 374 12.01 3.96 18.16
CA GLN A 374 10.76 4.66 18.42
C GLN A 374 10.24 4.38 19.83
N THR A 375 10.34 3.16 20.39
CA THR A 375 9.92 2.93 21.78
C THR A 375 10.79 3.64 22.80
N ASP A 376 12.09 3.78 22.53
CA ASP A 376 13.01 4.55 23.36
C ASP A 376 12.57 6.03 23.40
N ILE A 377 12.16 6.59 22.26
CA ILE A 377 11.56 7.94 22.20
C ILE A 377 10.22 7.98 22.93
N ILE A 378 9.31 7.03 22.67
CA ILE A 378 7.97 6.99 23.27
C ILE A 378 8.05 6.94 24.80
N ALA A 379 9.02 6.22 25.38
CA ALA A 379 9.25 6.18 26.83
C ALA A 379 9.56 7.56 27.43
N THR A 380 10.14 8.48 26.65
CA THR A 380 10.44 9.87 27.05
C THR A 380 9.29 10.86 26.81
N LEU A 381 8.27 10.50 26.01
CA LEU A 381 7.20 11.43 25.65
C LEU A 381 6.31 11.80 26.84
N GLU A 382 6.13 13.09 27.05
CA GLU A 382 5.22 13.66 28.03
C GLU A 382 3.86 13.98 27.42
N ARG A 383 2.81 13.99 28.26
CA ARG A 383 1.45 14.42 27.86
C ARG A 383 1.45 15.81 27.20
N GLN A 384 2.37 16.69 27.60
CA GLN A 384 2.51 18.03 27.03
C GLN A 384 3.03 18.03 25.58
N ASP A 385 3.78 17.01 25.14
CA ASP A 385 4.20 16.87 23.74
C ASP A 385 3.02 16.51 22.84
N LEU A 386 2.13 15.63 23.32
CA LEU A 386 0.90 15.26 22.60
C LEU A 386 -0.09 16.42 22.53
N LEU A 387 -0.20 17.24 23.59
CA LEU A 387 -1.00 18.46 23.57
C LEU A 387 -0.44 19.49 22.59
N LYS A 388 0.88 19.70 22.53
CA LYS A 388 1.51 20.58 21.52
C LYS A 388 1.26 20.08 20.09
N PHE A 389 1.34 18.76 19.87
CA PHE A 389 1.03 18.15 18.58
C PHE A 389 -0.43 18.38 18.18
N TYR A 390 -1.37 18.13 19.11
CA TYR A 390 -2.79 18.39 18.91
C TYR A 390 -3.05 19.86 18.58
N ASP A 391 -2.57 20.79 19.43
CA ASP A 391 -2.78 22.23 19.32
C ASP A 391 -2.25 22.81 18.01
N HIS A 392 -1.21 22.19 17.42
CA HIS A 392 -0.61 22.63 16.17
C HIS A 392 -1.24 21.98 14.93
N TYR A 393 -1.42 20.65 14.87
CA TYR A 393 -1.81 19.95 13.64
C TYR A 393 -3.28 19.51 13.58
N ILE A 394 -3.91 19.27 14.74
CA ILE A 394 -5.20 18.57 14.80
C ILE A 394 -6.36 19.52 15.14
N ALA A 395 -6.13 20.45 16.07
CA ALA A 395 -7.12 21.35 16.63
C ALA A 395 -7.91 22.12 15.55
N PRO A 396 -9.25 22.18 15.61
CA PRO A 396 -10.06 22.83 14.56
C PRO A 396 -9.76 24.31 14.32
N ASN A 397 -9.20 25.00 15.32
CA ASN A 397 -8.84 26.41 15.29
C ASN A 397 -7.36 26.69 14.97
N SER A 398 -6.53 25.66 14.71
CA SER A 398 -5.12 25.87 14.37
C SER A 398 -4.94 26.43 12.96
N VAL A 399 -4.12 27.47 12.83
CA VAL A 399 -3.70 28.04 11.54
C VAL A 399 -2.81 27.08 10.73
N HIS A 400 -2.19 26.09 11.36
CA HIS A 400 -1.34 25.09 10.71
C HIS A 400 -2.09 23.80 10.36
N ARG A 401 -3.40 23.71 10.67
CA ARG A 401 -4.25 22.55 10.34
C ARG A 401 -4.33 22.38 8.84
N ARG A 402 -4.12 21.16 8.34
CA ARG A 402 -4.18 20.81 6.91
C ARG A 402 -5.24 19.73 6.70
N LYS A 403 -6.50 20.14 6.52
CA LYS A 403 -7.63 19.21 6.38
C LYS A 403 -7.94 18.92 4.91
N LEU A 404 -8.08 17.64 4.61
CA LEU A 404 -8.72 17.09 3.42
C LEU A 404 -9.81 16.11 3.86
N ALA A 405 -11.04 16.31 3.41
CA ALA A 405 -12.15 15.38 3.62
C ALA A 405 -12.49 14.66 2.31
N VAL A 406 -12.69 13.34 2.36
CA VAL A 406 -13.19 12.55 1.23
C VAL A 406 -14.59 12.07 1.56
N HIS A 407 -15.54 12.43 0.69
CA HIS A 407 -16.96 12.14 0.85
C HIS A 407 -17.42 11.17 -0.24
N VAL A 408 -17.88 9.98 0.15
CA VAL A 408 -18.56 9.03 -0.73
C VAL A 408 -20.04 9.08 -0.40
N VAL A 409 -20.88 9.53 -1.34
CA VAL A 409 -22.32 9.65 -1.12
C VAL A 409 -23.10 8.74 -2.07
N PRO A 410 -24.33 8.32 -1.72
CA PRO A 410 -25.21 7.65 -2.67
C PRO A 410 -25.43 8.51 -3.91
N SER A 411 -25.39 7.87 -5.08
CA SER A 411 -25.77 8.48 -6.36
C SER A 411 -27.24 8.95 -6.34
N PRO A 412 -27.60 10.05 -7.03
CA PRO A 412 -29.00 10.51 -7.10
C PRO A 412 -29.98 9.45 -7.59
N LEU A 413 -29.53 8.54 -8.47
CA LEU A 413 -30.33 7.41 -8.96
C LEU A 413 -30.70 6.46 -7.81
N VAL A 414 -29.71 6.04 -7.04
CA VAL A 414 -29.82 5.15 -5.87
C VAL A 414 -30.57 5.80 -4.71
N ALA A 415 -30.47 7.13 -4.58
CA ALA A 415 -31.20 7.90 -3.57
C ALA A 415 -32.69 8.11 -3.93
N ALA A 416 -33.05 8.08 -5.22
CA ALA A 416 -34.42 8.33 -5.68
C ALA A 416 -35.35 7.12 -5.59
N GLU A 417 -34.82 5.88 -5.58
CA GLU A 417 -35.62 4.64 -5.54
C GLU A 417 -36.44 4.46 -4.24
N ILE A 418 -36.26 5.31 -3.22
CA ILE A 418 -36.97 5.22 -1.93
C ILE A 418 -37.93 6.42 -1.69
N ILE A 419 -38.36 7.14 -2.74
CA ILE A 419 -39.52 8.04 -2.60
C ILE A 419 -40.84 7.24 -2.68
N GLN A 420 -40.99 6.31 -1.74
CA GLN A 420 -42.28 5.76 -1.28
C GLN A 420 -42.38 6.00 0.23
N GLU A 421 -43.57 6.39 0.69
CA GLU A 421 -43.75 7.16 1.94
C GLU A 421 -43.35 6.42 3.23
N PRO A 422 -42.85 7.14 4.26
CA PRO A 422 -42.40 6.54 5.52
C PRO A 422 -43.58 6.13 6.42
N THR A 423 -43.94 4.85 6.42
CA THR A 423 -44.79 4.28 7.48
C THR A 423 -43.98 4.00 8.76
N THR A 424 -44.34 4.70 9.84
CA THR A 424 -43.99 4.52 11.27
C THR A 424 -42.86 3.55 11.69
N PRO A 425 -41.89 4.00 12.51
CA PRO A 425 -40.79 3.15 12.97
C PRO A 425 -41.28 2.08 13.95
N THR A 426 -41.04 0.81 13.60
CA THR A 426 -41.15 -0.34 14.52
C THR A 426 -39.74 -0.79 14.89
N PRO A 427 -39.39 -1.01 16.17
CA PRO A 427 -38.04 -1.42 16.55
C PRO A 427 -37.81 -2.89 16.18
N VAL A 428 -37.27 -3.14 14.99
CA VAL A 428 -36.90 -4.47 14.53
C VAL A 428 -35.40 -4.67 14.69
N LEU A 429 -35.03 -5.38 15.76
CA LEU A 429 -33.71 -5.97 15.94
C LEU A 429 -33.55 -7.18 15.00
N THR A 430 -33.38 -6.92 13.71
CA THR A 430 -32.85 -7.91 12.76
C THR A 430 -31.39 -7.61 12.50
N SER A 431 -30.52 -8.56 12.86
CA SER A 431 -29.17 -8.64 12.32
C SER A 431 -29.24 -8.56 10.79
N PRO A 432 -28.36 -7.79 10.12
CA PRO A 432 -28.30 -7.82 8.67
C PRO A 432 -28.10 -9.25 8.23
N SER A 433 -29.02 -9.75 7.41
CA SER A 433 -28.74 -10.97 6.65
C SER A 433 -27.55 -10.62 5.78
N ILE A 434 -26.42 -11.29 5.99
CA ILE A 434 -25.29 -11.20 5.08
C ILE A 434 -25.85 -11.62 3.72
N ILE A 435 -26.07 -10.65 2.83
CA ILE A 435 -26.18 -10.95 1.41
C ILE A 435 -24.84 -11.59 1.09
N ALA A 436 -24.85 -12.90 0.89
CA ALA A 436 -23.64 -13.64 0.59
C ALA A 436 -23.12 -13.06 -0.72
N SER A 437 -22.07 -12.25 -0.60
CA SER A 437 -21.27 -11.86 -1.76
C SER A 437 -20.92 -13.15 -2.47
N THR A 438 -21.24 -13.20 -3.77
CA THR A 438 -20.93 -14.35 -4.60
C THR A 438 -19.46 -14.68 -4.36
N PRO A 439 -19.08 -15.94 -4.03
CA PRO A 439 -17.72 -16.24 -3.61
C PRO A 439 -16.76 -15.79 -4.71
N MET A 440 -16.00 -14.73 -4.41
CA MET A 440 -15.10 -14.09 -5.36
C MET A 440 -14.17 -15.12 -5.96
N SER A 441 -13.91 -15.05 -7.26
CA SER A 441 -12.90 -15.91 -7.84
C SER A 441 -11.53 -15.56 -7.23
N ASN A 442 -10.61 -16.53 -7.22
CA ASN A 442 -9.24 -16.26 -6.79
C ASN A 442 -8.57 -15.18 -7.66
N GLY A 443 -9.04 -15.00 -8.91
CA GLY A 443 -8.62 -13.92 -9.81
C GLY A 443 -9.07 -12.55 -9.29
N ASP A 444 -10.38 -12.37 -9.03
CA ASP A 444 -10.93 -11.12 -8.51
C ASP A 444 -10.25 -10.72 -7.20
N ALA A 445 -10.09 -11.68 -6.27
CA ALA A 445 -9.44 -11.46 -4.99
C ALA A 445 -7.97 -11.05 -5.12
N LYS A 446 -7.26 -11.52 -6.17
CA LYS A 446 -5.87 -11.12 -6.43
C LYS A 446 -5.81 -9.75 -7.07
N ILE A 447 -6.61 -9.48 -8.11
CA ILE A 447 -6.67 -8.16 -8.76
C ILE A 447 -7.03 -7.08 -7.73
N ILE A 448 -8.00 -7.37 -6.87
CA ILE A 448 -8.41 -6.48 -5.78
C ILE A 448 -7.28 -6.21 -4.80
N ARG A 449 -6.50 -7.23 -4.39
CA ARG A 449 -5.32 -7.04 -3.53
C ARG A 449 -4.18 -6.30 -4.24
N THR A 450 -4.03 -6.48 -5.54
CA THR A 450 -3.03 -5.78 -6.35
C THR A 450 -3.38 -4.30 -6.46
N LEU A 451 -4.60 -3.96 -6.89
CA LEU A 451 -5.06 -2.58 -6.95
C LEU A 451 -5.06 -1.94 -5.56
N GLN A 452 -5.45 -2.67 -4.50
CA GLN A 452 -5.27 -2.21 -3.12
C GLN A 452 -3.79 -2.01 -2.74
N ARG A 453 -2.84 -2.87 -3.15
CA ARG A 453 -1.41 -2.63 -2.89
C ARG A 453 -0.85 -1.43 -3.64
N GLN A 454 -1.40 -1.10 -4.81
CA GLN A 454 -1.03 0.08 -5.59
C GLN A 454 -1.68 1.36 -5.03
N GLN A 455 -2.87 1.26 -4.44
CA GLN A 455 -3.65 2.40 -3.96
C GLN A 455 -3.48 2.68 -2.45
N ASN A 456 -3.38 1.66 -1.59
CA ASN A 456 -2.93 1.71 -0.18
C ASN A 456 -2.91 0.35 0.55
N ILE A 457 -1.83 0.04 1.29
CA ILE A 457 -1.80 -1.11 2.21
C ILE A 457 -2.52 -0.82 3.53
N ILE A 458 -3.85 -0.63 3.49
CA ILE A 458 -4.69 -0.67 4.68
C ILE A 458 -4.98 -2.14 5.03
N SER A 459 -4.12 -2.71 5.88
CA SER A 459 -4.29 -3.88 6.77
C SER A 459 -3.17 -4.93 6.63
N PRO A 460 -2.72 -5.54 7.76
CA PRO A 460 -1.87 -6.73 7.71
C PRO A 460 -2.62 -7.91 7.05
N PRO A 461 -1.91 -8.90 6.49
CA PRO A 461 -2.55 -10.04 5.85
C PRO A 461 -3.41 -10.81 6.85
N ILE A 462 -4.72 -10.84 6.62
CA ILE A 462 -5.61 -11.81 7.24
C ILE A 462 -5.09 -13.20 6.85
N THR A 463 -4.59 -13.94 7.83
CA THR A 463 -4.12 -15.32 7.62
C THR A 463 -5.29 -16.17 7.12
N PRO A 464 -5.06 -17.10 6.17
CA PRO A 464 -6.11 -18.00 5.73
C PRO A 464 -6.52 -18.93 6.88
N SER A 465 -7.62 -18.60 7.52
CA SER A 465 -8.20 -19.37 8.62
C SER A 465 -8.93 -20.60 8.09
N THR A 466 -8.19 -21.67 7.78
CA THR A 466 -8.77 -23.01 7.80
C THR A 466 -9.05 -23.39 9.25
N PRO A 467 -10.28 -23.76 9.63
CA PRO A 467 -10.61 -24.09 11.01
C PRO A 467 -9.97 -25.42 11.40
N ILE A 468 -8.90 -25.37 12.20
CA ILE A 468 -8.41 -26.55 12.90
C ILE A 468 -9.35 -26.80 14.08
N SER A 469 -9.96 -27.98 14.08
CA SER A 469 -10.83 -28.46 15.15
C SER A 469 -10.17 -28.28 16.51
N LYS A 470 -10.89 -27.70 17.48
CA LYS A 470 -10.51 -27.79 18.88
C LYS A 470 -10.77 -29.21 19.36
N ASP A 471 -9.73 -29.98 19.61
CA ASP A 471 -9.70 -30.97 20.68
C ASP A 471 -8.25 -31.30 21.07
N ASP A 472 -8.10 -31.95 22.23
CA ASP A 472 -6.86 -32.47 22.81
C ASP A 472 -5.80 -31.45 23.25
N GLY A 473 -6.18 -30.66 24.24
CA GLY A 473 -5.26 -30.35 25.34
C GLY A 473 -5.05 -31.56 26.27
N THR A 474 -3.92 -31.59 26.99
CA THR A 474 -3.56 -32.56 28.06
C THR A 474 -3.37 -34.05 27.70
N ARG A 475 -2.10 -34.46 27.48
CA ARG A 475 -1.33 -35.23 28.49
C ARG A 475 0.16 -35.50 28.11
N ILE A 476 1.05 -35.02 28.98
CA ILE A 476 2.21 -35.75 29.56
C ILE A 476 3.19 -36.47 28.59
N ARG A 477 4.43 -35.95 28.52
CA ARG A 477 5.63 -36.71 28.13
C ARG A 477 5.83 -37.92 29.05
N THR A 478 6.26 -39.09 28.54
CA THR A 478 7.31 -39.96 29.16
C THR A 478 7.59 -41.24 28.33
N LEU A 479 8.86 -41.39 27.91
CA LEU A 479 9.68 -42.60 27.66
C LEU A 479 9.24 -43.76 26.70
N GLN A 480 10.17 -44.01 25.76
CA GLN A 480 10.89 -45.26 25.46
C GLN A 480 10.27 -46.46 24.69
N ARG A 481 11.07 -46.85 23.69
CA ARG A 481 11.48 -48.22 23.26
C ARG A 481 10.49 -49.13 22.52
N GLN A 482 11.06 -49.71 21.45
CA GLN A 482 10.82 -51.07 20.94
C GLN A 482 9.45 -51.34 20.27
N GLN A 483 9.32 -52.20 19.24
CA GLN A 483 10.28 -52.78 18.27
C GLN A 483 9.44 -53.52 17.20
N SER A 484 9.71 -53.36 15.89
CA SER A 484 9.27 -54.28 14.79
C SER A 484 7.73 -54.51 14.63
N ILE A 485 7.13 -54.85 13.49
CA ILE A 485 7.41 -55.90 12.49
C ILE A 485 6.79 -55.50 11.11
N MET A 486 7.35 -56.11 10.06
CA MET A 486 7.05 -56.11 8.61
C MET A 486 5.59 -56.05 8.11
N SER A 487 5.35 -55.19 7.09
CA SER A 487 5.05 -55.49 5.66
C SER A 487 4.16 -56.68 5.21
N PRO A 488 3.60 -56.72 3.96
CA PRO A 488 3.17 -55.67 3.01
C PRO A 488 1.74 -55.92 2.39
N PRO A 489 1.45 -55.97 1.05
CA PRO A 489 0.47 -55.04 0.44
C PRO A 489 -0.71 -55.69 -0.33
N ILE A 490 -1.75 -54.91 -0.68
CA ILE A 490 -2.71 -55.29 -1.74
C ILE A 490 -3.07 -54.08 -2.64
N THR A 491 -2.97 -54.31 -3.95
CA THR A 491 -3.56 -53.56 -5.08
C THR A 491 -3.93 -54.60 -6.15
N PRO A 492 -4.58 -54.28 -7.29
CA PRO A 492 -5.56 -53.22 -7.60
C PRO A 492 -6.88 -53.81 -8.18
N SER A 493 -7.85 -52.97 -8.55
CA SER A 493 -8.81 -53.30 -9.64
C SER A 493 -9.40 -52.04 -10.28
N THR A 494 -9.77 -52.16 -11.57
CA THR A 494 -10.13 -51.04 -12.48
C THR A 494 -11.41 -51.43 -13.29
N PRO A 495 -11.88 -50.72 -14.35
CA PRO A 495 -13.17 -50.00 -14.32
C PRO A 495 -14.25 -50.50 -15.31
N MET A 496 -15.45 -49.90 -15.25
CA MET A 496 -16.48 -49.87 -16.32
C MET A 496 -17.17 -48.48 -16.30
N SER A 497 -17.31 -47.71 -17.39
CA SER A 497 -18.10 -47.89 -18.63
C SER A 497 -19.62 -47.74 -18.38
N LYS A 498 -20.46 -47.01 -19.13
CA LYS A 498 -20.43 -45.94 -20.17
C LYS A 498 -21.91 -45.72 -20.61
N ASP A 499 -22.18 -44.75 -21.50
CA ASP A 499 -23.44 -44.51 -22.25
C ASP A 499 -24.66 -44.05 -21.41
N ASP A 500 -25.63 -43.23 -21.84
CA ASP A 500 -26.07 -42.63 -23.13
C ASP A 500 -26.29 -41.09 -22.96
N GLY A 501 -26.62 -40.21 -23.93
CA GLY A 501 -26.80 -40.33 -25.38
C GLY A 501 -27.88 -39.38 -25.97
N THR A 502 -27.46 -38.41 -26.81
CA THR A 502 -28.21 -37.82 -27.98
C THR A 502 -29.21 -36.64 -27.86
N ARG A 503 -29.05 -35.66 -28.79
CA ARG A 503 -29.96 -34.62 -29.41
C ARG A 503 -29.45 -33.18 -29.16
N ILE A 504 -28.90 -32.38 -30.10
CA ILE A 504 -29.06 -32.09 -31.56
C ILE A 504 -30.23 -31.14 -31.94
N ARG A 505 -29.86 -30.04 -32.66
CA ARG A 505 -30.63 -28.96 -33.35
C ARG A 505 -30.96 -27.72 -32.50
N THR A 506 -30.33 -26.55 -32.71
CA THR A 506 -30.24 -25.65 -33.90
C THR A 506 -31.52 -24.84 -34.16
N LEU A 507 -31.43 -23.51 -34.00
CA LEU A 507 -32.15 -22.53 -34.84
C LEU A 507 -31.46 -21.15 -34.75
N GLN A 508 -31.09 -20.58 -35.90
CA GLN A 508 -30.72 -19.17 -36.05
C GLN A 508 -31.97 -18.37 -36.46
N ARG A 509 -32.07 -17.09 -36.05
CA ARG A 509 -32.59 -16.05 -36.96
C ARG A 509 -32.08 -14.66 -36.62
N GLN A 510 -31.75 -13.91 -37.67
CA GLN A 510 -31.24 -12.54 -37.62
C GLN A 510 -32.38 -11.53 -37.43
N LEU A 511 -32.04 -10.34 -36.93
CA LEU A 511 -32.58 -9.07 -37.42
C LEU A 511 -31.47 -8.01 -37.32
N SER A 512 -31.47 -7.05 -38.25
CA SER A 512 -30.42 -6.04 -38.42
C SER A 512 -31.01 -4.71 -38.88
N ILE A 513 -30.21 -3.62 -38.79
CA ILE A 513 -30.50 -2.26 -39.30
C ILE A 513 -31.51 -1.51 -38.39
N THR A 514 -31.31 -0.25 -37.94
CA THR A 514 -30.67 0.92 -38.58
C THR A 514 -29.94 1.83 -37.59
N SER A 515 -29.01 2.63 -38.10
CA SER A 515 -28.30 3.71 -37.40
C SER A 515 -29.18 4.91 -37.00
N LYS A 516 -28.75 5.63 -35.95
CA LYS A 516 -29.01 7.08 -35.82
C LYS A 516 -27.94 7.78 -34.98
N THR A 517 -27.19 8.65 -35.64
CA THR A 517 -26.20 9.55 -35.04
C THR A 517 -26.89 10.68 -34.28
N ILE A 518 -26.54 10.92 -33.02
CA ILE A 518 -26.76 12.20 -32.32
C ILE A 518 -25.47 12.54 -31.59
N ALA A 519 -24.99 13.77 -31.79
CA ALA A 519 -23.84 14.34 -31.11
C ALA A 519 -24.28 15.45 -30.14
N THR A 520 -23.32 16.03 -29.41
CA THR A 520 -23.42 17.16 -28.45
C THR A 520 -23.83 16.79 -27.01
N PRO A 521 -23.38 17.57 -26.00
CA PRO A 521 -22.04 18.14 -25.85
C PRO A 521 -21.44 17.92 -24.44
N ILE A 522 -20.15 18.21 -24.28
CA ILE A 522 -19.46 18.20 -22.97
C ILE A 522 -19.90 19.44 -22.17
N GLU A 523 -20.55 19.24 -21.01
CA GLU A 523 -20.78 20.30 -20.03
C GLU A 523 -19.58 20.46 -19.07
N LYS A 524 -19.37 21.71 -18.65
CA LYS A 524 -18.21 22.11 -17.84
C LYS A 524 -18.43 21.74 -16.37
N LEU A 525 -17.44 21.08 -15.77
CA LEU A 525 -17.30 21.02 -14.32
C LEU A 525 -17.19 22.43 -13.74
N THR A 526 -18.19 22.85 -12.97
CA THR A 526 -18.20 24.11 -12.21
C THR A 526 -17.81 23.85 -10.77
N VAL A 527 -16.75 24.51 -10.31
CA VAL A 527 -16.37 24.56 -8.89
C VAL A 527 -17.11 25.73 -8.24
N GLU A 528 -18.07 25.43 -7.37
CA GLU A 528 -18.77 26.46 -6.58
C GLU A 528 -18.11 26.64 -5.19
N PRO A 529 -17.68 27.87 -4.82
CA PRO A 529 -17.22 28.16 -3.48
C PRO A 529 -18.40 28.45 -2.53
N VAL A 530 -18.55 27.64 -1.49
CA VAL A 530 -19.55 27.89 -0.43
C VAL A 530 -19.03 28.98 0.52
N ILE A 531 -19.61 30.18 0.45
CA ILE A 531 -19.29 31.32 1.31
C ILE A 531 -20.21 31.32 2.54
N CYS A 532 -19.66 31.03 3.72
CA CYS A 532 -20.34 31.24 5.00
C CYS A 532 -20.05 32.64 5.55
N ASN A 533 -21.07 33.50 5.58
CA ASN A 533 -21.00 34.86 6.13
C ASN A 533 -21.12 34.87 7.66
N LEU A 534 -20.15 35.46 8.36
CA LEU A 534 -20.33 36.05 9.70
C LEU A 534 -19.61 37.43 9.78
N PRO A 535 -20.13 38.40 10.54
CA PRO A 535 -19.75 39.81 10.37
C PRO A 535 -18.63 40.27 11.31
N ILE A 536 -17.66 41.04 10.80
CA ILE A 536 -16.72 41.82 11.61
C ILE A 536 -16.69 43.26 11.08
N ALA A 537 -16.68 44.23 12.01
CA ALA A 537 -16.81 45.65 11.73
C ALA A 537 -15.47 46.36 11.41
N LYS A 538 -15.60 47.55 10.81
CA LYS A 538 -14.53 48.41 10.24
C LYS A 538 -13.50 48.94 11.25
N ALA A 539 -12.24 48.99 10.82
CA ALA A 539 -11.25 50.10 10.96
C ALA A 539 -9.87 49.62 10.41
N LEU A 540 -8.96 50.41 9.83
CA LEU A 540 -8.97 51.74 9.19
C LEU A 540 -7.61 51.88 8.44
N ASP A 541 -7.63 52.36 7.19
CA ASP A 541 -6.58 53.03 6.39
C ASP A 541 -5.13 52.51 6.25
N ALA A 542 -4.53 52.90 5.11
CA ALA A 542 -3.25 52.45 4.52
C ALA A 542 -2.06 53.41 4.92
N PRO A 543 -0.80 53.36 4.36
CA PRO A 543 -0.38 52.81 3.05
C PRO A 543 0.97 52.05 2.99
N MET A 544 1.33 51.67 1.75
CA MET A 544 2.56 51.03 1.31
C MET A 544 3.85 51.77 1.71
N ASN A 545 4.95 51.03 1.85
CA ASN A 545 6.27 51.45 1.34
C ASN A 545 7.19 50.25 1.04
N GLN A 546 8.09 50.45 0.08
CA GLN A 546 9.08 49.47 -0.40
C GLN A 546 10.33 49.48 0.48
N THR A 547 11.03 48.34 0.58
CA THR A 547 12.52 48.25 0.58
C THR A 547 12.97 46.82 0.34
N GLU A 548 13.84 46.63 -0.65
CA GLU A 548 14.64 45.42 -0.85
C GLU A 548 15.85 45.45 0.11
N SER A 549 16.14 44.36 0.86
CA SER A 549 17.49 43.92 1.28
C SER A 549 17.46 42.93 2.48
N THR A 550 17.36 41.62 2.25
CA THR A 550 17.44 40.63 3.36
C THR A 550 17.96 39.23 2.97
N ASN A 551 18.72 39.06 1.88
CA ASN A 551 19.17 37.74 1.41
C ASN A 551 20.67 37.41 1.58
N GLU A 552 21.49 38.25 2.23
CA GLU A 552 22.95 37.99 2.35
C GLU A 552 23.48 37.79 3.79
N ILE A 553 22.63 37.79 4.83
CA ILE A 553 23.08 37.69 6.24
C ILE A 553 22.79 36.31 6.88
N MET A 554 22.09 35.41 6.19
CA MET A 554 21.69 34.10 6.76
C MET A 554 22.72 32.97 6.52
N ILE A 555 23.71 33.15 5.66
CA ILE A 555 24.66 32.07 5.26
C ILE A 555 25.93 32.02 6.14
N GLU A 556 26.40 33.15 6.71
CA GLU A 556 27.61 33.13 7.55
C GLU A 556 27.41 32.57 8.98
N ASN A 557 26.18 32.54 9.49
CA ASN A 557 25.91 32.14 10.89
C ASN A 557 25.77 30.63 11.12
N ILE A 558 25.78 29.80 10.06
CA ILE A 558 25.64 28.33 10.17
C ILE A 558 27.01 27.63 10.28
N MET A 559 28.11 28.29 9.89
CA MET A 559 29.46 27.71 9.81
C MET A 559 30.34 27.89 11.08
N LYS A 560 29.76 28.15 12.26
CA LYS A 560 30.56 28.59 13.44
C LYS A 560 30.26 27.98 14.81
N ASN A 561 29.46 26.91 14.91
CA ASN A 561 29.18 26.23 16.19
C ASN A 561 29.33 24.70 16.12
N GLU A 562 30.56 24.22 15.88
CA GLU A 562 30.97 22.87 16.27
C GLU A 562 31.96 22.92 17.43
N LYS A 563 31.53 22.50 18.64
CA LYS A 563 32.42 21.91 19.64
C LYS A 563 31.69 21.18 20.77
N GLN A 564 32.22 19.99 21.06
CA GLN A 564 32.13 19.23 22.32
C GLN A 564 30.76 18.68 22.76
N LEU A 565 30.57 17.39 22.46
CA LEU A 565 30.03 16.41 23.42
C LEU A 565 30.79 15.08 23.23
N THR A 566 31.48 14.63 24.28
CA THR A 566 32.33 13.44 24.29
C THR A 566 31.57 12.23 24.86
N LEU A 567 31.60 11.09 24.15
CA LEU A 567 31.15 9.78 24.65
C LEU A 567 32.18 8.69 24.26
N PRO A 568 32.25 7.57 25.00
CA PRO A 568 33.45 6.73 25.09
C PRO A 568 33.63 5.70 23.96
N GLU A 569 34.86 5.15 23.89
CA GLU A 569 35.37 4.29 22.82
C GLU A 569 34.85 2.83 22.84
N THR A 570 35.16 2.12 21.74
CA THR A 570 34.83 0.71 21.38
C THR A 570 33.37 0.49 20.93
N VAL A 571 33.08 -0.16 19.79
CA VAL A 571 33.77 -1.23 19.05
C VAL A 571 33.75 -1.03 17.52
N TRP A 572 34.89 -1.31 16.88
CA TRP A 572 35.17 -1.59 15.46
C TRP A 572 34.05 -1.51 14.39
N LEU A 573 34.27 -0.64 13.39
CA LEU A 573 33.67 -0.70 12.05
C LEU A 573 34.77 -0.68 10.98
N GLU A 574 35.02 -1.81 10.32
CA GLU A 574 35.82 -1.85 9.09
C GLU A 574 34.92 -1.85 7.84
N ASN A 575 35.41 -1.22 6.77
CA ASN A 575 34.87 -1.18 5.40
C ASN A 575 33.74 -0.16 5.10
N ILE A 576 34.13 1.10 4.95
CA ILE A 576 33.43 2.10 4.11
C ILE A 576 34.16 2.22 2.76
N PRO A 577 33.53 1.91 1.61
CA PRO A 577 34.09 2.22 0.30
C PRO A 577 34.08 3.74 0.02
N LYS A 578 35.21 4.28 -0.42
CA LYS A 578 35.42 5.73 -0.65
C LYS A 578 34.71 6.21 -1.92
N TRP A 579 33.68 7.04 -1.78
CA TRP A 579 33.15 7.86 -2.89
C TRP A 579 33.99 9.13 -3.09
N LYS A 580 35.17 9.01 -3.71
CA LYS A 580 35.96 10.14 -4.26
C LYS A 580 36.84 9.69 -5.44
N SER A 581 36.29 9.68 -6.66
CA SER A 581 37.02 9.99 -7.92
C SER A 581 36.19 9.66 -9.17
N THR A 582 35.34 10.59 -9.64
CA THR A 582 34.83 10.59 -11.04
C THR A 582 34.35 11.98 -11.46
N LEU A 583 35.23 12.98 -11.35
CA LEU A 583 35.01 14.34 -11.87
C LEU A 583 36.31 14.87 -12.51
N SER A 584 36.77 14.13 -13.52
CA SER A 584 37.80 14.55 -14.48
C SER A 584 37.65 13.73 -15.76
N CYS A 585 38.04 14.32 -16.89
CA CYS A 585 37.91 13.82 -18.28
C CYS A 585 36.53 14.01 -18.95
N TYR A 586 36.29 15.19 -19.52
CA TYR A 586 36.14 15.36 -20.99
C TYR A 586 36.29 16.85 -21.37
N PRO A 587 37.08 17.22 -22.42
CA PRO A 587 37.24 18.60 -22.87
C PRO A 587 36.45 18.92 -24.17
N LEU A 588 36.37 20.22 -24.48
CA LEU A 588 35.77 20.86 -25.68
C LEU A 588 34.23 21.01 -25.62
N ALA A 589 33.63 22.14 -26.01
CA ALA A 589 34.14 23.22 -26.87
C ALA A 589 34.04 24.63 -26.26
N GLN A 590 34.88 25.54 -26.79
CA GLN A 590 34.92 26.97 -26.47
C GLN A 590 33.81 27.75 -27.21
N SER A 591 33.27 28.80 -26.59
CA SER A 591 33.13 30.13 -27.23
C SER A 591 32.65 31.19 -26.24
N TYR A 592 33.04 32.46 -26.48
CA TYR A 592 32.71 33.68 -25.72
C TYR A 592 33.22 33.72 -24.27
N ALA A 593 34.45 34.20 -24.01
CA ALA A 593 34.91 35.60 -24.07
C ALA A 593 34.80 36.33 -22.71
N ASN A 594 35.94 36.34 -22.01
CA ASN A 594 36.60 37.48 -21.38
C ASN A 594 35.73 38.59 -20.75
N ILE A 595 35.88 38.75 -19.44
CA ILE A 595 36.32 40.00 -18.79
C ILE A 595 37.04 39.62 -17.49
N ASP A 596 38.14 40.31 -17.18
CA ASP A 596 39.08 40.02 -16.10
C ASP A 596 38.62 40.52 -14.70
N LEU A 597 38.98 39.75 -13.66
CA LEU A 597 39.71 40.09 -12.40
C LEU A 597 39.62 41.52 -11.78
N PRO A 598 40.08 41.76 -10.52
CA PRO A 598 40.58 40.84 -9.48
C PRO A 598 39.62 40.84 -8.25
N VAL A 599 39.91 40.25 -7.08
CA VAL A 599 41.13 39.65 -6.50
C VAL A 599 40.86 38.21 -6.06
#